data_AF-N1UHF4-F1
#
_entry.id   AF-N1UHF4-F1
#
_cell.length_a   1.000
_cell.length_b   1.000
_cell.length_c   1.000
_cell.angle_alpha   90.00
_cell.angle_beta   90.00
_cell.angle_gamma   90.00
#
_symmetry.space_group_name_H-M   'P 1'
#
loop_
_entity.id
_entity.type
_entity.pdbx_description
1 polymer ?
#
loop_
_entity_poly.entity_id
_entity_poly.type
_entity_poly.pdbx_seq_one_letter_code
_entity_poly.pdbx_strand_id
1 'polypeptide(L)'
;MKALDLPIWKKLFIRKEASNQEIIRFLRETSVFERMKKRTLIEIARMIHVREYQEGETVFRQGEVGAGFYLVYEGSVVIRSVRDGIELDLAHLDRHAFFGELSLFTEERRTASAFALEKTTLLGFFNRILKKL
;
A
#
# COMPACT_ATOMS: atom_id res chain seq x y z
N MET A 1 12.19 22.48 -36.12
CA MET A 1 11.15 22.26 -35.09
C MET A 1 11.84 21.94 -33.78
N LYS A 2 11.90 22.89 -32.83
CA LYS A 2 12.51 22.64 -31.50
C LYS A 2 11.51 21.90 -30.63
N ALA A 3 11.96 20.83 -29.97
CA ALA A 3 11.20 20.14 -28.95
C ALA A 3 10.72 21.18 -27.91
N LEU A 4 9.40 21.33 -27.78
CA LEU A 4 8.82 22.25 -26.81
C LEU A 4 9.01 21.62 -25.44
N ASP A 5 9.97 22.12 -24.67
CA ASP A 5 10.20 21.64 -23.32
C ASP A 5 8.98 21.96 -22.46
N LEU A 6 8.18 20.93 -22.15
CA LEU A 6 6.96 21.11 -21.38
C LEU A 6 7.32 21.66 -19.99
N PRO A 7 6.57 22.66 -19.49
CA PRO A 7 6.77 23.15 -18.13
C PRO A 7 6.74 22.02 -17.10
N ILE A 8 7.53 22.16 -16.03
CA ILE A 8 7.67 21.14 -14.98
C ILE A 8 6.30 20.72 -14.43
N TRP A 9 5.38 21.68 -14.25
CA TRP A 9 4.02 21.37 -13.79
C TRP A 9 3.27 20.45 -14.75
N LYS A 10 3.36 20.65 -16.08
CA LYS A 10 2.74 19.72 -17.05
C LYS A 10 3.37 18.33 -16.95
N LYS A 11 4.69 18.21 -16.82
CA LYS A 11 5.38 16.92 -16.63
C LYS A 11 4.95 16.23 -15.32
N LEU A 12 4.82 16.99 -14.23
CA LEU A 12 4.31 16.51 -12.94
C LEU A 12 2.84 16.05 -13.03
N PHE A 13 1.97 16.81 -13.68
CA PHE A 13 0.57 16.44 -13.89
C PHE A 13 0.44 15.18 -14.75
N ILE A 14 1.20 15.07 -15.85
CA ILE A 14 1.21 13.88 -16.71
C ILE A 14 1.70 12.65 -15.94
N ARG A 15 2.81 12.76 -15.19
CA ARG A 15 3.35 11.66 -14.39
C ARG A 15 2.36 11.22 -13.30
N LYS A 16 1.70 12.16 -12.65
CA LYS A 16 0.69 11.87 -11.62
C LYS A 16 -0.56 11.20 -12.20
N GLU A 17 -1.06 11.67 -13.36
CA GLU A 17 -2.20 11.04 -14.03
C GLU A 17 -1.86 9.65 -14.58
N ALA A 18 -0.67 9.46 -15.17
CA ALA A 18 -0.18 8.15 -15.59
C ALA A 18 -0.10 7.17 -14.40
N SER A 19 0.51 7.62 -13.30
CA SER A 19 0.57 6.85 -12.04
C SER A 19 -0.82 6.52 -11.48
N ASN A 20 -1.79 7.44 -11.56
CA ASN A 20 -3.17 7.16 -11.15
C ASN A 20 -3.82 6.08 -12.02
N GLN A 21 -3.61 6.08 -13.34
CA GLN A 21 -4.17 5.05 -14.21
C GLN A 21 -3.55 3.68 -13.96
N GLU A 22 -2.23 3.63 -13.72
CA GLU A 22 -1.51 2.42 -13.33
C GLU A 22 -2.02 1.87 -12.01
N ILE A 23 -2.19 2.73 -10.99
CA ILE A 23 -2.79 2.35 -9.71
C ILE A 23 -4.22 1.85 -9.91
N ILE A 24 -5.06 2.52 -10.70
CA ILE A 24 -6.44 2.07 -10.95
C ILE A 24 -6.47 0.69 -11.62
N ARG A 25 -5.57 0.43 -12.58
CA ARG A 25 -5.45 -0.89 -13.21
C ARG A 25 -5.00 -1.93 -12.20
N PHE A 26 -3.98 -1.62 -11.41
CA PHE A 26 -3.49 -2.49 -10.35
C PHE A 26 -4.59 -2.84 -9.33
N LEU A 27 -5.35 -1.84 -8.85
CA LEU A 27 -6.46 -2.06 -7.92
C LEU A 27 -7.52 -2.99 -8.53
N ARG A 28 -7.84 -2.88 -9.84
CA ARG A 28 -8.78 -3.79 -10.50
C ARG A 28 -8.36 -5.25 -10.45
N GLU A 29 -7.07 -5.54 -10.39
CA GLU A 29 -6.51 -6.89 -10.34
C GLU A 29 -6.54 -7.48 -8.92
N THR A 30 -6.81 -6.67 -7.90
CA THR A 30 -6.91 -7.13 -6.50
C THR A 30 -8.35 -7.50 -6.15
N SER A 31 -8.53 -8.65 -5.49
CA SER A 31 -9.85 -9.23 -5.19
C SER A 31 -10.79 -8.30 -4.42
N VAL A 32 -10.24 -7.49 -3.51
CA VAL A 32 -11.01 -6.52 -2.68
C VAL A 32 -11.64 -5.41 -3.54
N PHE A 33 -11.04 -5.06 -4.67
CA PHE A 33 -11.41 -3.88 -5.46
C PHE A 33 -11.99 -4.22 -6.83
N GLU A 34 -11.98 -5.50 -7.24
CA GLU A 34 -12.35 -5.96 -8.58
C GLU A 34 -13.76 -5.47 -9.01
N ARG A 35 -14.72 -5.41 -8.06
CA ARG A 35 -16.15 -5.08 -8.34
C ARG A 35 -16.50 -3.60 -8.13
N MET A 36 -15.56 -2.77 -7.68
CA MET A 36 -15.84 -1.37 -7.40
C MET A 36 -16.12 -0.57 -8.68
N LYS A 37 -16.94 0.49 -8.60
CA LYS A 37 -17.18 1.36 -9.76
C LYS A 37 -15.91 2.13 -10.11
N LYS A 38 -15.68 2.39 -11.40
CA LYS A 38 -14.50 3.14 -11.88
C LYS A 38 -14.34 4.50 -11.20
N ARG A 39 -15.45 5.21 -10.94
CA ARG A 39 -15.43 6.50 -10.22
C ARG A 39 -14.87 6.36 -8.80
N THR A 40 -15.29 5.33 -8.07
CA THR A 40 -14.78 5.02 -6.72
C THR A 40 -13.28 4.72 -6.74
N LEU A 41 -12.82 3.92 -7.71
CA LEU A 41 -11.38 3.63 -7.86
C LEU A 41 -10.56 4.87 -8.17
N ILE A 42 -11.07 5.80 -8.97
CA ILE A 42 -10.41 7.09 -9.24
C ILE A 42 -10.28 7.91 -7.94
N GLU A 43 -11.32 7.94 -7.10
CA GLU A 43 -11.26 8.64 -5.82
C GLU A 43 -10.27 7.99 -4.85
N ILE A 44 -10.26 6.66 -4.77
CA ILE A 44 -9.32 5.89 -3.96
C ILE A 44 -7.88 6.16 -4.43
N ALA A 45 -7.60 6.02 -5.73
CA ALA A 45 -6.26 6.23 -6.28
C ALA A 45 -5.69 7.62 -5.96
N ARG A 46 -6.53 8.65 -5.92
CA ARG A 46 -6.13 10.02 -5.56
C ARG A 46 -5.77 10.21 -4.09
N MET A 47 -6.19 9.31 -3.21
CA MET A 47 -5.95 9.39 -1.78
C MET A 47 -4.92 8.37 -1.29
N ILE A 48 -4.55 7.39 -2.13
CA ILE A 48 -3.52 6.39 -1.81
C ILE A 48 -2.18 7.07 -1.55
N HIS A 49 -1.46 6.55 -0.57
CA HIS A 49 -0.08 6.94 -0.29
C HIS A 49 0.86 5.85 -0.79
N VAL A 50 1.66 6.16 -1.82
CA VAL A 50 2.75 5.29 -2.26
C VAL A 50 3.88 5.38 -1.25
N ARG A 51 4.35 4.23 -0.77
CA ARG A 51 5.46 4.11 0.19
C ARG A 51 6.51 3.18 -0.38
N GLU A 52 7.75 3.61 -0.38
CA GLU A 52 8.88 2.82 -0.85
C GLU A 52 9.74 2.41 0.35
N TYR A 53 10.21 1.17 0.34
CA TYR A 53 11.02 0.55 1.38
C TYR A 53 12.22 -0.16 0.74
N GLN A 54 13.35 -0.13 1.43
CA GLN A 54 14.51 -0.96 1.15
C GLN A 54 14.40 -2.32 1.86
N GLU A 55 15.24 -3.27 1.44
CA GLU A 55 15.35 -4.57 2.09
C GLU A 55 15.60 -4.44 3.60
N GLY A 56 14.83 -5.18 4.39
CA GLY A 56 14.90 -5.20 5.85
C GLY A 56 14.21 -4.02 6.55
N GLU A 57 13.74 -3.00 5.81
CA GLU A 57 13.05 -1.88 6.42
C GLU A 57 11.72 -2.30 7.05
N THR A 58 11.43 -1.71 8.21
CA THR A 58 10.19 -1.96 8.95
C THR A 58 9.05 -1.15 8.35
N VAL A 59 7.96 -1.81 7.98
CA VAL A 59 6.72 -1.16 7.53
C VAL A 59 5.90 -0.69 8.74
N PHE A 60 5.74 -1.56 9.74
CA PHE A 60 5.20 -1.25 11.07
C PHE A 60 5.61 -2.32 12.07
N ARG A 61 5.52 -2.01 13.37
CA ARG A 61 5.86 -2.95 14.45
C ARG A 61 4.62 -3.45 15.18
N GLN A 62 4.71 -4.68 15.67
CA GLN A 62 3.76 -5.24 16.63
C GLN A 62 3.61 -4.30 17.83
N GLY A 63 2.37 -4.08 18.28
CA GLY A 63 2.05 -3.16 19.36
C GLY A 63 1.92 -1.69 18.94
N GLU A 64 2.23 -1.31 17.71
CA GLU A 64 1.97 0.06 17.22
C GLU A 64 0.48 0.30 16.99
N VAL A 65 0.03 1.55 17.07
CA VAL A 65 -1.35 1.90 16.69
C VAL A 65 -1.47 1.80 15.17
N GLY A 66 -2.40 0.99 14.69
CA GLY A 66 -2.70 0.87 13.26
C GLY A 66 -3.67 1.96 12.80
N ALA A 67 -3.28 2.74 11.79
CA ALA A 67 -4.13 3.79 11.20
C ALA A 67 -4.58 3.49 9.75
N GLY A 68 -4.27 2.29 9.26
CA GLY A 68 -4.46 1.90 7.88
C GLY A 68 -3.92 0.52 7.55
N PHE A 69 -4.15 0.09 6.32
CA PHE A 69 -3.67 -1.16 5.74
C PHE A 69 -2.81 -0.90 4.50
N TYR A 70 -2.22 -1.95 3.94
CA TYR A 70 -1.35 -1.87 2.77
C TYR A 70 -1.69 -2.92 1.72
N LEU A 71 -1.39 -2.59 0.46
CA LEU A 71 -1.28 -3.53 -0.65
C LEU A 71 0.16 -3.54 -1.17
N VAL A 72 0.70 -4.72 -1.47
CA VAL A 72 2.01 -4.87 -2.10
C VAL A 72 1.92 -4.56 -3.59
N TYR A 73 2.46 -3.43 -4.02
CA TYR A 73 2.45 -3.01 -5.44
C TYR A 73 3.57 -3.67 -6.24
N GLU A 74 4.74 -3.80 -5.62
CA GLU A 74 5.97 -4.40 -6.16
C GLU A 74 6.86 -4.83 -4.98
N GLY A 75 7.64 -5.90 -5.17
CA GLY A 75 8.46 -6.51 -4.12
C GLY A 75 7.66 -7.45 -3.22
N SER A 76 8.16 -7.65 -1.99
CA SER A 76 7.60 -8.60 -1.03
C SER A 76 7.76 -8.14 0.43
N VAL A 77 6.91 -8.68 1.31
CA VAL A 77 6.84 -8.37 2.74
C VAL A 77 6.74 -9.65 3.55
N VAL A 78 7.41 -9.71 4.70
CA VAL A 78 7.20 -10.75 5.72
C VAL A 78 6.41 -10.18 6.90
N ILE A 79 5.43 -10.96 7.38
CA ILE A 79 4.70 -10.70 8.62
C ILE A 79 5.29 -11.56 9.72
N ARG A 80 5.74 -10.94 10.80
CA ARG A 80 6.41 -11.61 11.90
C ARG A 80 5.82 -11.22 13.25
N SER A 81 5.53 -12.21 14.08
CA SER A 81 5.09 -11.97 15.47
C SER A 81 6.18 -12.40 16.44
N VAL A 82 6.31 -11.66 17.54
CA VAL A 82 7.13 -12.05 18.67
C VAL A 82 6.23 -12.55 19.78
N ARG A 83 6.44 -13.81 20.22
CA ARG A 83 5.75 -14.42 21.36
C ARG A 83 6.79 -15.07 22.26
N ASP A 84 6.78 -14.70 23.54
CA ASP A 84 7.73 -15.22 24.55
C ASP A 84 9.21 -15.10 24.14
N GLY A 85 9.56 -14.02 23.43
CA GLY A 85 10.92 -13.77 22.93
C GLY A 85 11.30 -14.55 21.66
N ILE A 86 10.40 -15.37 21.12
CA ILE A 86 10.61 -16.12 19.88
C ILE A 86 9.98 -15.35 18.71
N GLU A 87 10.76 -15.13 17.66
CA GLU A 87 10.29 -14.58 16.40
C GLU A 87 9.72 -15.70 15.51
N LEU A 88 8.50 -15.51 15.03
CA LEU A 88 7.82 -16.43 14.12
C LEU A 88 7.33 -15.68 12.88
N ASP A 89 7.77 -16.13 11.71
CA ASP A 89 7.24 -15.68 10.42
C ASP A 89 5.85 -16.30 10.20
N LEU A 90 4.83 -15.45 10.14
CA LEU A 90 3.43 -15.84 10.00
C LEU A 90 3.00 -15.93 8.54
N ALA A 91 3.57 -15.07 7.68
CA ALA A 91 3.22 -15.03 6.26
C ALA A 91 4.32 -14.32 5.44
N HIS A 92 4.49 -14.76 4.20
CA HIS A 92 5.23 -14.05 3.16
C HIS A 92 4.22 -13.55 2.13
N LEU A 93 4.33 -12.27 1.78
CA LEU A 93 3.31 -11.54 1.03
C LEU A 93 3.96 -10.90 -0.20
N ASP A 94 3.54 -11.37 -1.37
CA ASP A 94 4.02 -10.87 -2.65
C ASP A 94 3.07 -9.82 -3.24
N ARG A 95 3.35 -9.40 -4.47
CA ARG A 95 2.51 -8.50 -5.25
C ARG A 95 1.02 -8.88 -5.17
N HIS A 96 0.17 -7.85 -5.07
CA HIS A 96 -1.28 -7.93 -4.90
C HIS A 96 -1.75 -8.41 -3.51
N ALA A 97 -0.86 -8.85 -2.62
CA ALA A 97 -1.22 -9.20 -1.26
C ALA A 97 -1.67 -7.97 -0.45
N PHE A 98 -2.68 -8.19 0.37
CA PHE A 98 -3.32 -7.21 1.23
C PHE A 98 -3.06 -7.56 2.68
N PHE A 99 -2.66 -6.59 3.51
CA PHE A 99 -2.31 -6.85 4.90
C PHE A 99 -2.41 -5.63 5.82
N GLY A 100 -2.42 -5.88 7.12
CA GLY A 100 -2.45 -4.85 8.16
C GLY A 100 -3.85 -4.27 8.40
N GLU A 101 -4.89 -4.97 7.97
CA GLU A 101 -6.29 -4.60 8.13
C GLU A 101 -6.85 -4.94 9.51
N LEU A 102 -6.26 -5.90 10.22
CA LEU A 102 -6.81 -6.40 11.49
C LEU A 102 -7.00 -5.28 12.53
N SER A 103 -6.06 -4.34 12.61
CA SER A 103 -6.12 -3.19 13.53
C SER A 103 -7.18 -2.14 13.15
N LEU A 104 -7.91 -2.33 12.04
CA LEU A 104 -9.01 -1.45 11.64
C LEU A 104 -10.36 -2.00 12.10
N PHE A 105 -10.47 -3.31 12.26
CA PHE A 105 -11.68 -3.98 12.73
C PHE A 105 -11.65 -4.24 14.24
N THR A 106 -10.47 -4.22 14.81
CA THR A 106 -10.23 -4.34 16.25
C THR A 106 -9.73 -2.97 16.73
N GLU A 107 -10.19 -2.47 17.88
CA GLU A 107 -9.56 -1.28 18.52
C GLU A 107 -8.13 -1.58 19.03
N GLU A 108 -7.54 -2.68 18.55
CA GLU A 108 -6.27 -3.22 18.99
C GLU A 108 -5.10 -2.68 18.16
N ARG A 109 -3.93 -2.68 18.80
CA ARG A 109 -2.64 -2.38 18.17
C ARG A 109 -2.28 -3.46 17.13
N ARG A 110 -1.28 -3.21 16.30
CA ARG A 110 -0.73 -4.19 15.34
C ARG A 110 -0.43 -5.52 16.05
N THR A 111 -1.00 -6.62 15.58
CA THR A 111 -0.83 -7.95 16.19
C THR A 111 0.49 -8.62 15.81
N ALA A 112 1.14 -8.14 14.74
CA ALA A 112 2.43 -8.57 14.24
C ALA A 112 3.19 -7.37 13.64
N SER A 113 4.47 -7.54 13.37
CA SER A 113 5.32 -6.61 12.62
C SER A 113 5.34 -6.97 11.13
N ALA A 114 5.61 -5.99 10.28
CA ALA A 114 5.80 -6.18 8.85
C ALA A 114 7.13 -5.59 8.39
N PHE A 115 7.87 -6.34 7.58
CA PHE A 115 9.19 -5.94 7.06
C PHE A 115 9.27 -6.18 5.56
N ALA A 116 9.92 -5.28 4.83
CA ALA A 116 10.23 -5.49 3.42
C ALA A 116 11.34 -6.55 3.29
N LEU A 117 11.14 -7.54 2.42
CA LEU A 117 12.14 -8.59 2.14
C LEU A 117 13.12 -8.20 1.03
N GLU A 118 12.79 -7.14 0.28
CA GLU A 118 13.58 -6.58 -0.81
C GLU A 118 13.18 -5.11 -1.01
N LYS A 119 13.59 -4.49 -2.12
CA LYS A 119 13.04 -3.18 -2.49
C LYS A 119 11.54 -3.32 -2.78
N THR A 120 10.71 -2.73 -1.91
CA THR A 120 9.26 -2.94 -1.92
C THR A 120 8.52 -1.62 -2.03
N THR A 121 7.50 -1.59 -2.90
CA THR A 121 6.56 -0.48 -3.01
C THR A 121 5.20 -0.91 -2.48
N LEU A 122 4.66 -0.16 -1.53
CA LEU A 122 3.35 -0.39 -0.93
C LEU A 122 2.38 0.74 -1.29
N LEU A 123 1.12 0.39 -1.51
CA LEU A 123 0.01 1.33 -1.52
C LEU A 123 -0.62 1.35 -0.13
N GLY A 124 -0.45 2.45 0.61
CA GLY A 124 -1.00 2.65 1.94
C GLY A 124 -2.39 3.30 1.92
N PHE A 125 -3.32 2.72 2.69
CA PHE A 125 -4.71 3.14 2.79
C PHE A 125 -5.02 3.55 4.23
N PHE A 126 -5.27 4.83 4.46
CA PHE A 126 -5.47 5.39 5.80
C PHE A 126 -6.89 5.95 5.97
N ASN A 127 -7.31 6.19 7.21
CA ASN A 127 -8.68 6.55 7.68
C ASN A 127 -9.63 7.31 6.72
N ARG A 128 -9.15 8.24 5.90
CA ARG A 128 -10.01 8.94 4.92
C ARG A 128 -10.46 8.04 3.77
N ILE A 129 -9.66 7.07 3.37
CA ILE A 129 -9.98 6.11 2.32
C ILE A 129 -10.97 5.05 2.82
N LEU A 130 -10.82 4.61 4.07
CA LEU A 130 -11.67 3.57 4.66
C LEU A 130 -13.16 3.90 4.63
N LYS A 131 -13.53 5.19 4.79
CA LYS A 131 -14.93 5.64 4.69
C LYS A 131 -15.52 5.55 3.27
N LYS A 132 -14.71 5.24 2.26
CA LYS A 132 -15.11 5.10 0.86
C LYS A 132 -15.07 3.66 0.33
N LEU A 133 -14.50 2.73 1.10
CA LEU A 133 -14.53 1.30 0.82
C LEU A 133 -15.84 0.72 1.33
#